data_AF-G7YUD0-F1
#
_entry.id   AF-G7YUD0-F1
#
_cell.length_a   1.000
_cell.length_b   1.000
_cell.length_c   1.000
_cell.angle_alpha   90.00
_cell.angle_beta   90.00
_cell.angle_gamma   90.00
#
_symmetry.space_group_name_H-M   'P 1'
#
loop_
_entity.id
_entity.type
_entity.pdbx_description
1 polymer ?
#
loop_
_entity_poly.entity_id
_entity_poly.type
_entity_poly.pdbx_seq_one_letter_code
_entity_poly.pdbx_strand_id
1 'polypeptide(L)' 'MHILVLVNSPNSHMPSLGSSQMETEHIIEFSIADISPYRFNIHYNTNTSQVRGVGFGTRRLLKHV' A
#
# COMPACT_ATOMS: atom_id res chain seq x y z
N MET A 1 -5.47 18.96 1.03
CA MET A 1 -4.99 19.36 2.38
C MET A 1 -4.90 18.20 3.38
N HIS A 2 -5.57 17.07 3.18
CA HIS A 2 -5.52 15.94 4.13
C HIS A 2 -4.11 15.31 4.31
N ILE A 3 -3.35 15.15 3.22
CA ILE A 3 -2.02 14.54 3.30
C ILE A 3 -1.02 15.37 4.12
N LEU A 4 -1.11 16.70 4.02
CA LEU A 4 -0.26 17.60 4.81
C LEU A 4 -0.61 17.53 6.30
N VAL A 5 -1.87 17.34 6.66
CA VAL A 5 -2.28 17.12 8.06
C VAL A 5 -1.69 15.81 8.58
N LEU A 6 -1.71 14.73 7.78
CA LEU A 6 -1.13 13.44 8.17
C LEU A 6 0.39 13.50 8.33
N VAL A 7 1.11 14.18 7.41
CA VAL A 7 2.56 14.35 7.51
C VAL A 7 2.96 15.11 8.77
N ASN A 8 2.17 16.11 9.17
CA ASN A 8 2.43 16.93 10.35
C ASN A 8 1.87 16.34 11.65
N SER A 9 1.15 15.22 11.59
CA SER A 9 0.72 14.50 12.78
C SER A 9 1.89 13.70 13.38
N PRO A 10 1.96 13.51 14.71
CA PRO A 10 3.00 12.70 15.33
C PRO A 10 3.00 11.29 14.74
N ASN A 11 3.98 10.99 13.90
CA ASN A 11 4.10 9.70 13.24
C ASN A 11 5.27 8.94 13.85
N SER A 12 4.99 7.82 14.51
CA SER A 12 5.99 7.02 15.23
C SER A 12 6.90 6.19 14.33
N HIS A 13 6.68 6.22 13.00
CA HIS A 13 7.28 5.30 12.04
C HIS A 13 8.40 5.90 11.19
N MET A 14 9.03 7.00 11.59
CA MET A 14 10.23 7.47 10.91
C MET A 14 11.38 6.47 11.11
N PRO A 15 11.98 5.93 10.03
CA PRO A 15 13.13 5.05 10.18
C PRO A 15 14.33 5.81 10.75
N SER A 16 15.12 5.13 11.58
CA SER A 16 16.38 5.70 12.07
C SER A 16 17.34 5.89 10.90
N LEU A 17 17.94 7.07 10.80
CA LEU A 17 19.03 7.31 9.88
C LEU A 17 20.34 6.88 10.55
N GLY A 18 21.21 6.24 9.77
CA GLY A 18 22.60 6.00 10.17
C GLY A 18 23.48 7.22 9.94
N SER A 19 24.77 7.09 10.20
CA SER A 19 25.76 8.16 10.01
C SER A 19 26.46 8.09 8.65
N SER A 20 26.18 7.05 7.85
CA SER A 20 26.83 6.83 6.55
C SER A 20 25.84 6.40 5.48
N GLN A 21 26.25 6.54 4.21
CA GLN A 21 25.46 6.07 3.07
C GLN A 21 25.24 4.55 3.13
N MET A 22 26.28 3.78 3.47
CA MET A 22 26.20 2.32 3.64
C MET A 22 25.18 1.93 4.71
N GLU A 23 25.08 2.69 5.80
CA GLU A 23 24.07 2.44 6.82
C GLU A 23 22.65 2.82 6.39
N THR A 24 22.48 3.67 5.37
CA THR A 24 21.17 4.20 4.96
C THR A 24 20.68 3.69 3.61
N GLU A 25 21.53 3.02 2.83
CA GLU A 25 21.20 2.54 1.47
C GLU A 25 20.04 1.54 1.42
N HIS A 26 19.73 0.89 2.55
CA HIS A 26 18.61 -0.03 2.70
C HIS A 26 17.25 0.66 2.91
N ILE A 27 17.24 1.96 3.22
CA ILE A 27 16.02 2.77 3.42
C ILE A 27 15.95 3.99 2.50
N ILE A 28 17.07 4.48 1.96
CA ILE A 28 17.14 5.63 1.05
C ILE A 28 17.61 5.15 -0.33
N GLU A 29 16.99 5.66 -1.39
CA GLU A 29 17.42 5.46 -2.77
C GLU A 29 18.38 6.58 -3.19
N PHE A 30 19.62 6.23 -3.56
CA PHE A 30 20.65 7.17 -3.98
C PHE A 30 20.90 7.15 -5.50
N SER A 31 20.26 6.24 -6.24
CA SER A 31 20.45 6.13 -7.69
C SER A 31 19.68 7.18 -8.50
N ILE A 32 18.82 7.97 -7.88
CA ILE A 32 18.00 8.97 -8.54
C ILE A 32 18.76 10.30 -8.55
N ALA A 33 18.86 10.93 -9.72
CA ALA A 33 19.51 12.23 -9.83
C ALA A 33 18.77 13.29 -9.00
N ASP A 34 19.53 14.15 -8.31
CA ASP A 34 19.09 15.34 -7.58
C ASP A 34 18.15 15.11 -6.37
N ILE A 35 17.69 13.88 -6.11
CA ILE A 35 16.85 13.54 -4.96
C ILE A 35 17.23 12.19 -4.34
N SER A 36 16.98 12.04 -3.04
CA SER A 36 17.19 10.79 -2.30
C SER A 36 15.95 10.41 -1.50
N PRO A 37 14.92 9.82 -2.14
CA PRO A 37 13.69 9.46 -1.45
C PRO A 37 13.89 8.24 -0.55
N TYR A 38 13.00 8.07 0.44
CA TYR A 38 12.85 6.77 1.10
C TYR A 38 12.44 5.72 0.07
N ARG A 39 12.97 4.49 0.20
CA ARG A 39 12.56 3.36 -0.63
C ARG A 39 11.09 3.04 -0.37
N PHE A 40 10.31 2.89 -1.44
CA PHE A 40 8.91 2.48 -1.38
C PHE A 40 8.58 1.55 -2.55
N ASN A 41 7.54 0.74 -2.39
CA ASN A 41 6.98 -0.07 -3.47
C ASN A 41 5.56 0.41 -3.79
N ILE A 42 5.27 0.60 -5.08
CA ILE A 42 3.90 0.88 -5.54
C ILE A 42 3.29 -0.43 -5.99
N HIS A 43 2.25 -0.87 -5.28
CA HIS A 43 1.44 -2.00 -5.69
C HIS A 43 0.13 -1.49 -6.28
N TYR A 44 -0.10 -1.79 -7.56
CA TYR A 44 -1.41 -1.57 -8.16
C TYR A 44 -2.27 -2.83 -7.95
N ASN A 45 -3.37 -2.67 -7.25
CA ASN A 45 -4.32 -3.76 -7.01
C ASN A 45 -5.40 -3.74 -8.10
N THR A 46 -5.39 -4.72 -8.99
CA THR A 46 -6.41 -4.92 -10.03
C THR A 46 -7.64 -5.66 -9.52
N ASN A 47 -7.79 -5.88 -8.20
CA ASN A 47 -9.03 -6.41 -7.64
C ASN A 47 -10.14 -5.36 -7.79
N THR A 48 -10.70 -5.30 -9.00
CA THR A 48 -12.11 -4.99 -9.18
C THR A 48 -12.83 -6.02 -8.33
N SER A 49 -13.20 -5.67 -7.10
CA SER A 49 -14.30 -6.36 -6.44
C SER A 49 -15.42 -6.38 -7.46
N GLN A 50 -15.66 -7.57 -8.01
CA GLN A 50 -16.91 -7.86 -8.68
C GLN A 50 -17.98 -7.30 -7.76
N VAL A 51 -18.66 -6.26 -8.22
CA VAL A 51 -19.99 -5.95 -7.74
C VAL A 51 -20.76 -7.24 -7.95
N ARG A 52 -20.88 -8.10 -6.92
CA ARG A 52 -21.91 -9.14 -6.89
C ARG A 52 -23.23 -8.45 -6.62
N GLY A 53 -23.61 -7.62 -7.59
CA GLY A 53 -24.96 -7.13 -7.77
C GLY A 53 -25.71 -8.18 -8.57
N VAL A 54 -26.66 -8.83 -7.89
CA VAL A 54 -27.87 -9.43 -8.44
C VAL A 54 -27.70 -10.62 -9.38
N GLY A 55 -27.76 -11.81 -8.79
CA GLY A 55 -28.19 -13.03 -9.48
C GLY A 55 -29.37 -13.65 -8.74
N PHE A 56 -30.60 -13.29 -9.12
CA PHE A 56 -31.79 -14.09 -8.85
C PHE A 56 -31.62 -15.44 -9.58
N GLY A 57 -30.87 -16.35 -8.98
CA GLY A 57 -30.68 -17.72 -9.43
C GLY A 57 -31.42 -18.66 -8.49
N THR A 58 -32.60 -19.09 -8.91
CA THR A 58 -33.43 -20.15 -8.34
C THR A 58 -32.60 -21.32 -7.80
N ARG A 59 -32.52 -21.49 -6.47
CA ARG A 59 -32.10 -22.77 -5.87
C ARG A 59 -33.21 -23.79 -6.06
N ARG A 60 -33.21 -24.49 -7.20
CA ARG A 60 -33.79 -25.83 -7.31
C ARG A 60 -32.81 -26.82 -6.69
N LEU A 61 -33.27 -27.53 -5.67
CA LEU A 61 -33.05 -28.97 -5.35
C LEU A 61 -32.99 -29.16 -3.83
N LEU A 62 -34.07 -29.68 -3.25
CA LEU A 62 -34.00 -30.88 -2.43
C LEU A 62 -35.21 -31.76 -2.79
N LYS A 63 -34.92 -32.87 -3.48
CA LYS A 63 -35.79 -34.05 -3.59
C LYS A 63 -34.95 -35.24 -3.09
N HIS A 64 -35.62 -36.17 -2.41
CA HIS A 64 -35.13 -37.42 -1.77
C HIS A 64 -34.61 -37.23 -0.33
N VAL A 65 -35.15 -37.85 0.72
CA VAL A 65 -36.04 -39.02 0.91
C VAL A 65 -36.98 -38.74 2.07
#